data_AF-A0A2E2MLL5-F1
#
_entry.id   AF-A0A2E2MLL5-F1
#
_cell.length_a   1.000
_cell.length_b   1.000
_cell.length_c   1.000
_cell.angle_alpha   90.00
_cell.angle_beta   90.00
_cell.angle_gamma   90.00
#
_symmetry.space_group_name_H-M   'P 1'
#
loop_
_entity.id
_entity.type
_entity.pdbx_description
1 polymer ?
#
loop_
_entity_poly.entity_id
_entity_poly.type
_entity_poly.pdbx_seq_one_letter_code
_entity_poly.pdbx_strand_id
1 'polypeptide(L)'
;VDGQWRTRGEEHQGDDAQPDWVRDFADCSLPFAADFMDEDAPVTLTAMGPDIAEDRISGEWVGLARVTETGADILRGEIDAMQAEGLTKAGLPALFSRLVAKGHEISVAYVAGQWMDIDQAADLNQAKLFL
;
A
#
# COMPACT_ATOMS: atom_id res chain seq x y z
N VAL A 1 -8.70 -11.22 -11.89
CA VAL A 1 -7.40 -10.58 -12.18
C VAL A 1 -6.97 -9.92 -10.89
N ASP A 2 -5.72 -10.00 -10.47
CA ASP A 2 -5.28 -9.60 -9.12
C ASP A 2 -4.27 -8.46 -9.13
N GLY A 3 -4.24 -7.66 -10.18
CA GLY A 3 -3.31 -6.53 -10.28
C GLY A 3 -1.82 -6.91 -10.18
N GLN A 4 -1.47 -8.21 -10.28
CA GLN A 4 -0.11 -8.75 -10.17
C GLN A 4 0.55 -8.60 -8.78
N TRP A 5 -0.18 -8.21 -7.72
CA TRP A 5 0.44 -8.06 -6.39
C TRP A 5 0.94 -9.39 -5.80
N ARG A 6 0.35 -10.52 -6.21
CA ARG A 6 0.77 -11.86 -5.73
C ARG A 6 2.18 -12.24 -6.18
N THR A 7 2.55 -11.89 -7.42
CA THR A 7 3.84 -12.28 -8.01
C THR A 7 5.01 -11.45 -7.48
N ARG A 8 4.75 -10.28 -6.89
CA ARG A 8 5.76 -9.40 -6.30
C ARG A 8 6.58 -10.08 -5.19
N GLY A 9 6.00 -11.08 -4.52
CA GLY A 9 6.70 -11.90 -3.51
C GLY A 9 7.92 -12.67 -4.05
N GLU A 10 8.00 -12.85 -5.36
CA GLU A 10 9.08 -13.58 -6.03
C GLU A 10 10.28 -12.66 -6.36
N GLU A 11 10.08 -11.34 -6.41
CA GLU A 11 11.08 -10.34 -6.81
C GLU A 11 12.18 -10.13 -5.74
N HIS A 12 11.82 -10.28 -4.46
CA HIS A 12 12.75 -10.17 -3.33
C HIS A 12 13.37 -11.52 -2.91
N GLN A 13 13.31 -12.55 -3.75
CA GLN A 13 13.96 -13.85 -3.50
C GLN A 13 15.36 -13.89 -4.18
N GLY A 14 16.42 -14.10 -3.39
CA GLY A 14 17.81 -14.15 -3.90
C GLY A 14 18.87 -14.04 -2.80
N ASP A 15 20.16 -14.08 -3.18
CA ASP A 15 21.29 -13.96 -2.24
C ASP A 15 21.33 -12.59 -1.51
N ASP A 16 20.70 -11.57 -2.09
CA ASP A 16 20.56 -10.21 -1.53
C ASP A 16 19.19 -9.96 -0.88
N ALA A 17 18.36 -11.01 -0.72
CA ALA A 17 17.04 -10.89 -0.11
C ALA A 17 17.12 -10.29 1.29
N GLN A 18 16.35 -9.24 1.55
CA GLN A 18 16.21 -8.71 2.90
C GLN A 18 15.41 -9.71 3.75
N PRO A 19 15.99 -10.27 4.82
CA PRO A 19 15.33 -11.32 5.62
C PRO A 19 14.07 -10.82 6.36
N ASP A 20 13.91 -9.49 6.50
CA ASP A 20 12.82 -8.85 7.23
C ASP A 20 11.89 -8.04 6.30
N TRP A 21 11.74 -8.43 5.02
CA TRP A 21 10.81 -7.74 4.13
C TRP A 21 9.36 -7.92 4.60
N VAL A 22 8.73 -6.80 4.97
CA VAL A 22 7.34 -6.74 5.40
C VAL A 22 6.47 -6.30 4.23
N ARG A 23 5.42 -7.06 3.94
CA ARG A 23 4.46 -6.76 2.87
C ARG A 23 3.45 -5.71 3.33
N ASP A 24 3.19 -4.74 2.47
CA ASP A 24 2.23 -3.67 2.73
C ASP A 24 0.86 -4.01 2.13
N PHE A 25 0.24 -5.12 2.57
CA PHE A 25 -1.07 -5.52 2.07
C PHE A 25 -2.15 -4.50 2.42
N ALA A 26 -3.13 -4.36 1.52
CA ALA A 26 -4.29 -3.50 1.69
C ALA A 26 -5.59 -4.33 1.62
N ASP A 27 -6.47 -4.07 2.56
CA ASP A 27 -7.88 -4.46 2.53
C ASP A 27 -8.74 -3.23 2.21
N CYS A 28 -9.73 -3.42 1.37
CA CYS A 28 -10.53 -2.38 0.75
C CYS A 28 -12.01 -2.75 0.80
N SER A 29 -12.90 -1.75 0.66
CA SER A 29 -14.35 -1.97 0.64
C SER A 29 -14.78 -2.91 -0.49
N LEU A 30 -14.05 -2.88 -1.61
CA LEU A 30 -14.23 -3.74 -2.77
C LEU A 30 -12.85 -4.17 -3.28
N PRO A 31 -12.69 -5.43 -3.74
CA PRO A 31 -11.43 -5.91 -4.27
C PRO A 31 -11.13 -5.32 -5.65
N PHE A 32 -9.88 -5.42 -6.11
CA PHE A 32 -9.53 -5.06 -7.47
C PHE A 32 -10.37 -5.82 -8.51
N ALA A 33 -10.97 -5.09 -9.44
CA ALA A 33 -11.63 -5.61 -10.63
C ALA A 33 -11.06 -4.91 -11.88
N ALA A 34 -10.87 -5.66 -12.97
CA ALA A 34 -10.26 -5.12 -14.20
C ALA A 34 -11.17 -4.13 -14.94
N ASP A 35 -12.46 -4.14 -14.63
CA ASP A 35 -13.54 -3.32 -15.17
C ASP A 35 -13.98 -2.22 -14.19
N PHE A 36 -13.10 -1.77 -13.30
CA PHE A 36 -13.35 -0.77 -12.25
C PHE A 36 -13.85 0.62 -12.71
N MET A 37 -14.14 0.80 -14.01
CA MET A 37 -14.58 2.07 -14.56
C MET A 37 -16.04 2.43 -14.23
N ASP A 38 -16.85 1.49 -13.72
CA ASP A 38 -18.30 1.61 -13.59
C ASP A 38 -18.84 1.43 -12.15
N GLU A 39 -18.21 2.04 -11.14
CA GLU A 39 -18.77 2.05 -9.77
C GLU A 39 -19.37 3.39 -9.36
N ASP A 40 -20.56 3.34 -8.74
CA ASP A 40 -21.31 4.51 -8.25
C ASP A 40 -20.65 5.19 -7.03
N ALA A 41 -19.69 4.54 -6.38
CA ALA A 41 -19.01 5.00 -5.17
C ALA A 41 -17.50 4.69 -5.21
N PRO A 42 -16.65 5.51 -4.56
CA PRO A 42 -15.22 5.24 -4.49
C PRO A 42 -14.92 4.02 -3.61
N VAL A 43 -13.88 3.26 -3.97
CA VAL A 43 -13.30 2.25 -3.06
C VAL A 43 -12.66 2.96 -1.89
N THR A 44 -12.86 2.43 -0.69
CA THR A 44 -12.27 2.94 0.53
C THR A 44 -11.37 1.91 1.18
N LEU A 45 -10.32 2.39 1.83
CA LEU A 45 -9.40 1.55 2.59
C LEU A 45 -10.04 1.13 3.91
N THR A 46 -9.97 -0.17 4.24
CA THR A 46 -10.48 -0.71 5.51
C THR A 46 -9.36 -1.07 6.48
N ALA A 47 -8.22 -1.55 5.98
CA ALA A 47 -7.02 -1.80 6.77
C ALA A 47 -5.77 -1.96 5.87
N MET A 48 -4.59 -1.75 6.45
CA MET A 48 -3.30 -2.08 5.83
C MET A 48 -2.34 -2.73 6.82
N GLY A 49 -1.49 -3.62 6.31
CA GLY A 49 -0.39 -4.23 7.06
C GLY A 49 -0.09 -5.67 6.64
N PRO A 50 0.96 -6.29 7.20
CA PRO A 50 1.36 -7.64 6.82
C PRO A 50 0.41 -8.73 7.33
N ASP A 51 -0.38 -8.45 8.36
CA ASP A 51 -1.23 -9.43 9.05
C ASP A 51 -2.66 -9.51 8.47
N ILE A 52 -2.90 -8.92 7.28
CA ILE A 52 -4.19 -9.03 6.59
C ILE A 52 -4.40 -10.49 6.15
N ALA A 53 -5.55 -11.06 6.50
CA ALA A 53 -5.92 -12.41 6.11
C ALA A 53 -5.95 -12.54 4.58
N GLU A 54 -5.43 -13.66 4.04
CA GLU A 54 -5.23 -13.86 2.60
C GLU A 54 -6.49 -13.64 1.75
N ASP A 55 -7.66 -14.02 2.28
CA ASP A 55 -8.96 -13.87 1.65
C ASP A 55 -9.51 -12.43 1.65
N ARG A 56 -8.87 -11.53 2.39
CA ARG A 56 -9.19 -10.09 2.47
C ARG A 56 -8.22 -9.21 1.70
N ILE A 57 -7.11 -9.76 1.22
CA ILE A 57 -6.11 -8.95 0.50
C ILE A 57 -6.70 -8.50 -0.83
N SER A 58 -6.91 -7.19 -0.94
CA SER A 58 -7.42 -6.55 -2.15
C SER A 58 -6.28 -6.04 -3.05
N GLY A 59 -5.10 -5.82 -2.49
CA GLY A 59 -3.91 -5.36 -3.21
C GLY A 59 -2.71 -5.18 -2.29
N GLU A 60 -1.65 -4.62 -2.84
CA GLU A 60 -0.47 -4.19 -2.09
C GLU A 60 -0.19 -2.71 -2.35
N TRP A 61 0.28 -2.01 -1.32
CA TRP A 61 0.67 -0.62 -1.40
C TRP A 61 1.88 -0.42 -2.32
N VAL A 62 1.76 0.55 -3.22
CA VAL A 62 2.79 0.89 -4.21
C VAL A 62 3.59 2.15 -3.84
N GLY A 63 3.42 2.67 -2.62
CA GLY A 63 4.18 3.84 -2.16
C GLY A 63 3.63 5.21 -2.57
N LEU A 64 2.46 5.31 -3.20
CA LEU A 64 1.93 6.57 -3.74
C LEU A 64 0.62 7.02 -3.08
N ALA A 65 0.68 8.07 -2.26
CA ALA A 65 -0.50 8.73 -1.69
C ALA A 65 -0.67 10.16 -2.22
N ARG A 66 -1.91 10.54 -2.53
CA ARG A 66 -2.30 11.94 -2.76
C ARG A 66 -3.08 12.44 -1.56
N VAL A 67 -2.76 13.66 -1.12
CA VAL A 67 -3.43 14.30 0.03
C VAL A 67 -3.89 15.70 -0.35
N THR A 68 -5.00 16.13 0.24
CA THR A 68 -5.43 17.54 0.22
C THR A 68 -4.70 18.32 1.32
N GLU A 69 -4.89 19.63 1.38
CA GLU A 69 -4.39 20.45 2.49
C GLU A 69 -4.93 19.94 3.84
N THR A 70 -6.25 19.74 3.95
CA THR A 70 -6.88 19.16 5.14
C THR A 70 -6.38 17.75 5.44
N GLY A 71 -6.22 16.90 4.42
CA GLY A 71 -5.67 15.56 4.59
C GLY A 71 -4.23 15.58 5.13
N ALA A 72 -3.42 16.55 4.70
CA ALA A 72 -2.06 16.73 5.20
C ALA A 72 -2.06 17.14 6.68
N ASP A 73 -2.98 18.00 7.11
CA ASP A 73 -3.10 18.40 8.52
C ASP A 73 -3.52 17.22 9.41
N ILE A 74 -4.47 16.39 8.95
CA ILE A 74 -4.87 15.15 9.63
C ILE A 74 -3.68 14.21 9.77
N LEU A 75 -2.91 14.01 8.70
CA LEU A 75 -1.72 13.16 8.73
C LEU A 75 -0.67 13.68 9.70
N ARG A 76 -0.37 14.98 9.71
CA ARG A 76 0.59 15.58 10.65
C ARG A 76 0.15 15.34 12.09
N GLY A 77 -1.12 15.60 12.40
CA GLY A 77 -1.66 15.38 13.74
C GLY A 77 -1.55 13.92 14.20
N GLU A 78 -1.78 12.96 13.30
CA GLU A 78 -1.62 11.55 13.63
C GLU A 78 -0.15 11.15 13.81
N ILE A 79 0.74 11.67 12.97
CA ILE A 79 2.19 11.45 13.11
C ILE A 79 2.68 11.99 14.46
N ASP A 80 2.27 13.20 14.85
CA ASP A 80 2.63 13.78 16.15
C ASP A 80 2.11 12.92 17.32
N ALA A 81 0.88 12.40 17.22
CA ALA A 81 0.32 11.49 18.21
C ALA A 81 1.11 10.18 18.30
N MET A 82 1.45 9.58 17.15
CA MET A 82 2.27 8.36 17.10
C MET A 82 3.67 8.59 17.68
N GLN A 83 4.28 9.75 17.43
CA GLN A 83 5.56 10.13 18.04
C GLN A 83 5.46 10.27 19.56
N ALA A 84 4.40 10.91 20.06
CA ALA A 84 4.15 11.04 21.50
C ALA A 84 3.92 9.68 22.18
N GLU A 85 3.35 8.71 21.46
CA GLU A 85 3.21 7.31 21.89
C GLU A 85 4.52 6.50 21.79
N GLY A 86 5.60 7.07 21.24
CA GLY A 86 6.90 6.43 21.08
C GLY A 86 7.04 5.52 19.85
N LEU A 87 6.10 5.60 18.90
CA LEU A 87 6.05 4.76 17.69
C LEU A 87 7.00 5.29 16.58
N THR A 88 8.29 5.38 16.87
CA THR A 88 9.30 6.00 15.99
C THR A 88 9.69 5.18 14.76
N LYS A 89 9.24 3.92 14.67
CA LYS A 89 9.52 3.00 13.55
C LYS A 89 8.28 2.60 12.75
N ALA A 90 7.14 3.22 13.01
CA ALA A 90 5.91 2.89 12.32
C ALA A 90 5.96 3.37 10.86
N GLY A 91 5.54 2.50 9.94
CA GLY A 91 5.40 2.83 8.52
C GLY A 91 4.03 3.43 8.17
N LEU A 92 3.86 3.76 6.89
CA LEU A 92 2.60 4.28 6.35
C LEU A 92 1.40 3.33 6.51
N PRO A 93 1.53 1.98 6.40
CA PRO A 93 0.40 1.08 6.68
C PRO A 93 -0.18 1.27 8.08
N ALA A 94 0.69 1.40 9.09
CA ALA A 94 0.26 1.62 10.46
C ALA A 94 -0.43 2.99 10.63
N LEU A 95 0.11 4.03 9.99
CA LEU A 95 -0.47 5.38 9.99
C LEU A 95 -1.88 5.37 9.37
N PHE A 96 -2.04 4.81 8.17
CA PHE A 96 -3.33 4.76 7.48
C PHE A 96 -4.35 3.88 8.21
N SER A 97 -3.94 2.71 8.71
CA SER A 97 -4.82 1.86 9.54
C SER A 97 -5.33 2.57 10.78
N ARG A 98 -4.51 3.41 11.43
CA ARG A 98 -4.94 4.23 12.57
C ARG A 98 -5.94 5.32 12.17
N LEU A 99 -5.73 5.97 11.04
CA LEU A 99 -6.66 6.98 10.52
C LEU A 99 -8.02 6.35 10.19
N VAL A 100 -8.04 5.19 9.54
CA VAL A 100 -9.28 4.44 9.25
C VAL A 100 -9.97 4.04 10.56
N ALA A 101 -9.23 3.53 11.55
CA ALA A 101 -9.79 3.21 12.87
C ALA A 101 -10.37 4.43 13.61
N LYS A 102 -9.89 5.64 13.30
CA LYS A 102 -10.43 6.92 13.79
C LYS A 102 -11.62 7.45 12.98
N GLY A 103 -12.05 6.73 11.95
CA GLY A 103 -13.19 7.08 11.10
C GLY A 103 -12.85 8.02 9.95
N HIS A 104 -11.57 8.24 9.64
CA HIS A 104 -11.20 8.95 8.42
C HIS A 104 -11.34 8.06 7.20
N GLU A 105 -12.07 8.54 6.21
CA GLU A 105 -12.23 7.84 4.93
C GLU A 105 -11.01 8.12 4.02
N ILE A 106 -10.43 7.05 3.48
CA ILE A 106 -9.31 7.11 2.55
C ILE A 106 -9.74 6.40 1.26
N SER A 107 -9.84 7.14 0.15
CA SER A 107 -10.17 6.56 -1.15
C SER A 107 -8.98 5.82 -1.75
N VAL A 108 -9.25 4.68 -2.40
CA VAL A 108 -8.25 3.82 -3.04
C VAL A 108 -8.40 3.91 -4.55
N ALA A 109 -7.27 4.05 -5.25
CA ALA A 109 -7.19 3.91 -6.70
C ALA A 109 -6.31 2.70 -7.01
N TYR A 110 -6.87 1.70 -7.68
CA TYR A 110 -6.09 0.54 -8.12
C TYR A 110 -5.24 0.88 -9.34
N VAL A 111 -3.99 0.44 -9.31
CA VAL A 111 -3.07 0.49 -10.44
C VAL A 111 -2.76 -0.95 -10.83
N ALA A 112 -2.91 -1.27 -12.12
CA ALA A 112 -2.64 -2.61 -12.65
C ALA A 112 -1.62 -2.53 -13.79
N GLY A 113 -0.51 -3.25 -13.64
CA GLY A 113 0.59 -3.28 -14.60
C GLY A 113 1.38 -1.97 -14.70
N GLN A 114 2.54 -2.03 -15.37
CA GLN A 114 3.42 -0.87 -15.65
C GLN A 114 3.93 -0.13 -14.39
N TRP A 115 4.00 -0.82 -13.26
CA TRP A 115 4.65 -0.36 -12.04
C TRP A 115 5.70 -1.39 -11.62
N MET A 116 6.88 -0.93 -11.20
CA MET A 116 7.96 -1.77 -10.71
C MET A 116 8.75 -0.98 -9.67
N ASP A 117 9.03 -1.59 -8.53
CA ASP A 117 9.91 -0.98 -7.53
C ASP A 117 11.38 -1.19 -7.90
N ILE A 118 12.22 -0.30 -7.40
CA ILE A 118 13.67 -0.37 -7.60
C ILE A 118 14.29 -0.29 -6.20
N ASP A 119 14.40 -1.45 -5.57
CA ASP A 119 14.90 -1.62 -4.21
C ASP A 119 16.35 -2.13 -4.19
N GLN A 120 16.76 -2.84 -5.25
CA GLN A 120 18.10 -3.42 -5.40
C GLN A 120 18.69 -3.14 -6.79
N ALA A 121 20.01 -3.33 -6.92
CA ALA A 121 20.72 -3.06 -8.17
C ALA A 121 20.24 -3.95 -9.34
N ALA A 122 19.71 -5.14 -9.06
CA ALA A 122 19.16 -6.04 -10.08
C ALA A 122 17.91 -5.45 -10.75
N ASP A 123 17.06 -4.75 -10.00
CA ASP A 123 15.80 -4.18 -10.49
C ASP A 123 16.07 -3.13 -11.58
N LEU A 124 17.17 -2.37 -11.47
CA LEU A 124 17.58 -1.42 -12.51
C LEU A 124 17.79 -2.07 -13.88
N ASN A 125 18.18 -3.36 -13.94
CA ASN A 125 18.31 -4.06 -15.21
C ASN A 125 16.95 -4.48 -15.77
N GLN A 126 16.00 -4.85 -14.91
CA GLN A 126 14.63 -5.13 -15.31
C GLN A 126 13.91 -3.85 -15.76
N ALA A 127 14.12 -2.71 -15.10
CA ALA A 127 13.55 -1.41 -15.45
C ALA A 127 13.80 -1.01 -16.91
N LYS A 128 14.97 -1.38 -17.46
CA LYS A 128 15.34 -1.08 -18.86
C LYS A 128 14.43 -1.74 -19.89
N LEU A 129 13.70 -2.79 -19.51
CA LEU A 129 12.81 -3.53 -20.41
C LEU A 129 11.44 -2.84 -20.57
N PHE A 130 11.16 -1.77 -19.81
CA PHE A 130 9.92 -0.99 -19.88
C PHE A 130 9.98 0.19 -20.87
N LEU A 131 11.13 0.43 -21.51
CA LEU A 131 11.36 1.56 -22.43
C LEU A 131 11.04 1.25 -23.90
#